data_AF-A0AAV1QFP0-F1
#
_entry.id   AF-A0AAV1QFP0-F1
#
_cell.length_a   1.000
_cell.length_b   1.000
_cell.length_c   1.000
_cell.angle_alpha   90.00
_cell.angle_beta   90.00
_cell.angle_gamma   90.00
#
_symmetry.space_group_name_H-M   'P 1'
#
loop_
_entity.id
_entity.type
_entity.pdbx_description
1 polymer ?
#
loop_
_entity_poly.entity_id
_entity_poly.type
_entity_poly.pdbx_seq_one_letter_code
_entity_poly.pdbx_strand_id
1 'polypeptide(L)'
;MLSSEHAMDFNVKKLASDAGLFFTRAVQFTEEKLGQAEKTELDPHLENLITRADCTKNWTEKILRQTEVLLQPNPSARIEEFIYDKLEKRLPSKVTNAELLGQYMLEAANEFGPGTPYGSTMITVGEYQKRLGGAEREFLQTSAATFLTPLRNFLEGDWRTISKERRLLENRRLDLDICKARVKKAKQAEAKAAAAPDFQETRPRNYVLSASASAVRVPSKTNGTLFRAHTGSYITEQW
;
A
#
# COMPACT_ATOMS: atom_id res chain seq x y z
N MET A 1 -14.88 -23.39 39.22
CA MET A 1 -14.54 -23.68 37.80
C MET A 1 -15.81 -23.50 36.98
N LEU A 2 -15.70 -22.98 35.75
CA LEU A 2 -16.73 -22.42 34.85
C LEU A 2 -16.86 -20.88 35.02
N SER A 3 -16.64 -20.03 34.03
CA SER A 3 -16.21 -20.21 32.63
C SER A 3 -15.51 -18.93 32.18
N SER A 4 -14.27 -19.04 31.73
CA SER A 4 -13.45 -17.96 31.14
C SER A 4 -13.38 -18.13 29.61
N GLU A 5 -14.51 -18.33 28.94
CA GLU A 5 -14.55 -18.61 27.50
C GLU A 5 -15.13 -17.47 26.64
N HIS A 6 -15.71 -16.42 27.23
CA HIS A 6 -16.49 -15.44 26.46
C HIS A 6 -15.74 -14.17 26.01
N ALA A 7 -14.46 -13.98 26.37
CA ALA A 7 -13.72 -12.76 26.05
C ALA A 7 -12.74 -12.88 24.86
N MET A 8 -12.36 -14.09 24.46
CA MET A 8 -11.37 -14.33 23.38
C MET A 8 -12.01 -14.46 21.99
N ASP A 9 -13.29 -14.86 21.93
CA ASP A 9 -14.01 -15.13 20.67
C ASP A 9 -14.33 -13.88 19.84
N PHE A 10 -14.55 -12.75 20.49
CA PHE A 10 -14.91 -11.49 19.81
C PHE A 10 -13.71 -10.89 19.05
N ASN A 11 -12.50 -11.04 19.58
CA ASN A 11 -11.29 -10.52 18.97
C ASN A 11 -10.81 -11.42 17.82
N VAL A 12 -10.93 -12.75 17.97
CA VAL A 12 -10.56 -13.71 16.92
C VAL A 12 -11.52 -13.62 15.72
N LYS A 13 -12.83 -13.44 15.94
CA LYS A 13 -13.80 -13.27 14.84
C LYS A 13 -13.58 -11.97 14.04
N LYS A 14 -13.23 -10.86 14.71
CA LYS A 14 -12.89 -9.59 14.07
C LYS A 14 -11.53 -9.66 13.35
N LEU A 15 -10.54 -10.31 13.95
CA LEU A 15 -9.23 -10.53 13.34
C LEU A 15 -9.31 -11.49 12.15
N ALA A 16 -10.17 -12.50 12.21
CA ALA A 16 -10.46 -13.42 11.11
C ALA A 16 -11.29 -12.76 9.99
N SER A 17 -12.23 -11.85 10.31
CA SER A 17 -12.95 -11.07 9.30
C SER A 17 -12.03 -10.07 8.61
N ASP A 18 -11.16 -9.39 9.36
CA ASP A 18 -10.17 -8.46 8.82
C ASP A 18 -9.13 -9.21 7.97
N ALA A 19 -8.62 -10.35 8.44
CA ALA A 19 -7.75 -11.23 7.66
C ALA A 19 -8.46 -11.75 6.41
N GLY A 20 -9.73 -12.16 6.51
CA GLY A 20 -10.55 -12.58 5.37
C GLY A 20 -10.72 -11.47 4.33
N LEU A 21 -10.86 -10.22 4.75
CA LEU A 21 -10.88 -9.06 3.86
C LEU A 21 -9.51 -8.82 3.20
N PHE A 22 -8.40 -8.96 3.94
CA PHE A 22 -7.05 -8.86 3.38
C PHE A 22 -6.73 -9.99 2.38
N PHE A 23 -7.14 -11.22 2.66
CA PHE A 23 -7.00 -12.35 1.73
C PHE A 23 -7.86 -12.16 0.48
N THR A 24 -9.12 -11.73 0.63
CA THR A 24 -9.99 -11.46 -0.52
C THR A 24 -9.44 -10.31 -1.37
N ARG A 25 -8.88 -9.27 -0.73
CA ARG A 25 -8.21 -8.15 -1.41
C ARG A 25 -6.95 -8.60 -2.16
N ALA A 26 -6.16 -9.50 -1.57
CA ALA A 26 -4.98 -10.06 -2.21
C ALA A 26 -5.34 -10.94 -3.42
N VAL A 27 -6.38 -11.78 -3.29
CA VAL A 27 -6.90 -12.62 -4.39
C VAL A 27 -7.40 -11.74 -5.54
N GLN A 28 -8.18 -10.70 -5.25
CA GLN A 28 -8.65 -9.75 -6.26
C GLN A 28 -7.49 -9.01 -6.96
N PHE A 29 -6.48 -8.56 -6.20
CA PHE A 29 -5.29 -7.92 -6.77
C PHE A 29 -4.50 -8.86 -7.69
N THR A 30 -4.43 -10.15 -7.36
CA THR A 30 -3.81 -11.16 -8.23
C THR A 30 -4.65 -11.46 -9.47
N GLU A 31 -5.98 -11.48 -9.38
CA GLU A 31 -6.89 -11.71 -10.52
C GLU A 31 -6.90 -10.51 -11.49
N GLU A 32 -6.75 -9.28 -10.99
CA GLU A 32 -6.58 -8.06 -11.81
C GLU A 32 -5.24 -8.03 -12.56
N LYS A 33 -4.17 -8.59 -11.97
CA LYS A 33 -2.87 -8.73 -12.65
C LYS A 33 -2.84 -9.88 -13.66
N LEU A 34 -3.72 -10.87 -13.51
CA LEU A 34 -3.82 -12.04 -14.38
C LEU A 34 -4.87 -11.90 -15.50
N GLY A 35 -5.64 -10.80 -15.53
CA GLY A 35 -6.52 -10.44 -16.63
C GLY A 35 -7.90 -11.14 -16.66
N GLN A 36 -8.35 -11.75 -15.56
CA GLN A 36 -9.67 -12.40 -15.49
C GLN A 36 -10.78 -11.54 -14.85
N ALA A 37 -10.44 -10.41 -14.23
CA ALA A 37 -11.40 -9.49 -13.62
C ALA A 37 -11.47 -8.16 -14.38
N GLU A 38 -12.68 -7.67 -14.67
CA GLU A 38 -12.91 -6.30 -15.15
C GLU A 38 -12.44 -5.34 -14.05
N LYS A 39 -11.29 -4.71 -14.28
CA LYS A 39 -10.79 -3.62 -13.43
C LYS A 39 -11.79 -2.47 -13.53
N THR A 40 -12.28 -1.96 -12.40
CA THR A 40 -12.90 -0.63 -12.44
C THR A 40 -11.80 0.36 -12.86
N GLU A 41 -11.87 0.85 -14.10
CA GLU A 41 -10.94 1.85 -14.60
C GLU A 41 -11.02 3.10 -13.72
N LEU A 42 -9.85 3.58 -13.29
CA LEU A 42 -9.77 4.86 -12.62
C LEU A 42 -10.05 5.94 -13.66
N ASP A 43 -10.73 7.01 -13.26
CA ASP A 43 -10.95 8.18 -14.10
C ASP A 43 -9.60 8.66 -14.69
N PRO A 44 -9.47 8.83 -16.02
CA PRO A 44 -8.24 9.31 -16.65
C PRO A 44 -7.68 10.60 -16.03
N HIS A 45 -8.55 11.47 -15.50
CA HIS A 45 -8.11 12.68 -14.80
C HIS A 45 -7.35 12.33 -13.51
N LEU A 46 -7.87 11.38 -12.73
CA LEU A 46 -7.25 10.93 -11.49
C LEU A 46 -5.93 10.19 -11.74
N GLU A 47 -5.83 9.37 -12.79
CA GLU A 47 -4.58 8.68 -13.15
C GLU A 47 -3.46 9.68 -13.51
N ASN A 48 -3.81 10.75 -14.23
CA ASN A 48 -2.88 11.85 -14.52
C ASN A 48 -2.43 12.55 -13.23
N LEU A 49 -3.37 12.87 -12.33
CA LEU A 49 -3.04 13.48 -11.04
C LEU A 49 -2.13 12.61 -10.18
N ILE A 50 -2.35 11.29 -10.16
CA ILE A 50 -1.50 10.34 -9.45
C ILE A 50 -0.08 10.33 -10.03
N THR A 51 0.04 10.30 -11.35
CA THR A 51 1.34 10.32 -12.03
C THR A 51 2.09 11.62 -11.74
N ARG A 52 1.40 12.77 -11.79
CA ARG A 52 1.97 14.06 -11.43
C ARG A 52 2.41 14.10 -9.97
N ALA A 53 1.60 13.57 -9.05
CA ALA A 53 1.95 13.50 -7.63
C ALA A 53 3.23 12.68 -7.40
N ASP A 54 3.36 11.52 -8.05
CA ASP A 54 4.55 10.66 -7.99
C ASP A 54 5.78 11.37 -8.57
N CYS A 55 5.65 12.06 -9.70
CA CYS A 55 6.70 12.88 -10.27
C CYS A 55 7.15 13.99 -9.32
N THR A 56 6.20 14.72 -8.72
CA THR A 56 6.47 15.79 -7.75
C THR A 56 7.30 15.25 -6.59
N LYS A 57 6.84 14.18 -5.93
CA LYS A 57 7.58 13.59 -4.80
C LYS A 57 8.99 13.16 -5.17
N ASN A 58 9.15 12.47 -6.31
CA ASN A 58 10.46 11.98 -6.75
C ASN A 58 11.44 13.13 -7.00
N TRP A 59 10.99 14.20 -7.67
CA TRP A 59 11.83 15.37 -7.91
C TRP A 59 12.11 16.14 -6.63
N THR A 60 11.13 16.31 -5.75
CA THR A 60 11.32 16.95 -4.44
C THR A 60 12.39 16.22 -3.62
N GLU A 61 12.34 14.89 -3.52
CA GLU A 61 13.36 14.12 -2.80
C GLU A 61 14.77 14.26 -3.40
N LYS A 62 14.87 14.21 -4.73
CA LYS A 62 16.16 14.35 -5.41
C LYS A 62 16.77 15.72 -5.21
N ILE A 63 15.96 16.77 -5.38
CA ILE A 63 16.41 18.17 -5.22
C ILE A 63 16.78 18.43 -3.77
N LEU A 64 15.97 17.98 -2.81
CA LEU A 64 16.27 18.08 -1.39
C LEU A 64 17.63 17.45 -1.08
N ARG A 65 17.83 16.19 -1.47
CA ARG A 65 19.07 15.45 -1.19
C ARG A 65 20.30 16.10 -1.82
N GLN A 66 20.19 16.60 -3.04
CA GLN A 66 21.32 17.25 -3.71
C GLN A 66 21.66 18.60 -3.06
N THR A 67 20.64 19.35 -2.64
CA THR A 67 20.83 20.62 -1.95
C THR A 67 21.46 20.39 -0.57
N GLU A 68 21.06 19.34 0.16
CA GLU A 68 21.70 18.96 1.42
C GLU A 68 23.19 18.60 1.27
N VAL A 69 23.57 17.96 0.16
CA VAL A 69 24.97 17.66 -0.15
C VAL A 69 25.76 18.93 -0.47
N LEU A 70 25.14 19.87 -1.18
CA LEU A 70 25.74 21.16 -1.50
C LEU A 70 26.00 21.99 -0.24
N LEU A 71 25.02 22.07 0.67
CA LEU A 71 25.15 22.87 1.88
C LEU A 71 26.08 22.22 2.92
N GLN A 72 26.00 20.90 3.09
CA GLN A 72 26.83 20.16 4.03
C GLN A 72 27.32 18.84 3.41
N PRO A 73 28.51 18.84 2.75
CA PRO A 73 29.03 17.66 2.06
C PRO A 73 29.38 16.52 3.03
N ASN A 74 29.77 16.85 4.27
CA ASN A 74 30.07 15.88 5.30
C ASN A 74 28.77 15.23 5.83
N PRO A 75 28.59 13.91 5.68
CA PRO A 75 27.37 13.22 6.10
C PRO A 75 27.16 13.22 7.62
N SER A 76 28.23 13.14 8.43
CA SER A 76 28.11 13.13 9.90
C SER A 76 27.59 14.46 10.42
N ALA A 77 28.15 15.56 9.90
CA ALA A 77 27.75 16.90 10.26
C ALA A 77 26.33 17.25 9.77
N ARG A 78 25.88 16.64 8.67
CA ARG A 78 24.49 16.79 8.17
C ARG A 78 23.48 16.16 9.14
N ILE A 79 23.80 14.99 9.68
CA ILE A 79 22.93 14.31 10.67
C ILE A 79 22.87 15.13 11.96
N GLU A 80 24.02 15.65 12.41
CA GLU A 80 24.10 16.53 13.57
C GLU A 80 23.21 17.78 13.38
N GLU A 81 23.35 18.48 12.25
CA GLU A 81 22.52 19.65 11.91
C GLU A 81 21.02 19.32 11.91
N PHE A 82 20.62 18.19 11.33
CA PHE A 82 19.23 17.75 11.36
C PHE A 82 18.70 17.52 12.78
N ILE A 83 19.52 16.94 13.67
CA ILE A 83 19.16 16.71 15.07
C ILE A 83 19.00 18.04 15.81
N TYR A 84 19.91 18.99 15.62
CA TYR A 84 19.84 20.32 16.23
C TYR A 84 18.62 21.12 15.74
N ASP A 85 18.29 21.01 14.46
CA ASP A 85 17.12 21.65 13.85
C ASP A 85 15.82 21.11 14.47
N LYS A 86 15.72 19.77 14.67
CA LYS A 86 14.60 19.15 15.39
C LYS A 86 14.54 19.49 16.89
N LEU A 87 15.66 19.90 17.48
CA LEU A 87 15.76 20.32 18.88
C LEU A 87 15.58 21.84 19.08
N GLU A 88 15.30 22.60 18.01
CA GLU A 88 15.22 24.07 17.98
C GLU A 88 16.46 24.77 18.56
N LYS A 89 17.59 24.08 18.61
CA LYS A 89 18.84 24.62 19.14
C LYS A 89 19.56 25.34 18.01
N ARG A 90 19.82 26.64 18.20
CA ARG A 90 20.62 27.44 17.25
C ARG A 90 22.00 26.82 17.10
N LEU A 91 22.32 26.31 15.92
CA LEU A 91 23.71 25.99 15.59
C LEU A 91 24.54 27.27 15.68
N PRO A 92 25.73 27.23 16.30
CA PRO A 92 26.65 28.35 16.20
C PRO A 92 26.96 28.60 14.72
N SER A 93 26.84 29.87 14.31
CA SER A 93 27.21 30.31 12.97
C SER A 93 28.66 29.91 12.69
N LYS A 94 28.86 28.90 11.84
CA LYS A 94 30.20 28.50 11.41
C LYS A 94 30.82 29.67 10.64
N VAL A 95 31.99 30.12 11.07
CA VAL A 95 32.81 31.05 10.29
C VAL A 95 33.17 30.33 9.00
N THR A 96 32.93 30.97 7.86
CA THR A 96 33.24 30.34 6.56
C THR A 96 34.75 30.32 6.34
N ASN A 97 35.23 29.38 5.53
CA ASN A 97 36.65 29.30 5.18
C ASN A 97 37.14 30.62 4.55
N ALA A 98 36.27 31.28 3.78
CA ALA A 98 36.54 32.58 3.20
C ALA A 98 36.69 33.67 4.28
N GLU A 99 35.78 33.76 5.25
CA GLU A 99 35.93 34.72 6.34
C GLU A 99 37.20 34.50 7.17
N LEU A 100 37.57 33.24 7.42
CA LEU A 100 38.79 32.90 8.14
C LEU A 100 40.03 33.36 7.38
N LEU A 101 40.12 33.05 6.08
CA LEU A 101 41.21 33.52 5.23
C LEU A 101 41.27 35.05 5.17
N GLY A 102 40.12 35.71 4.99
CA GLY A 102 40.02 37.16 4.97
C GLY A 102 40.51 37.79 6.28
N GLN A 103 40.21 37.17 7.43
CA GLN A 103 40.70 37.61 8.73
C GLN A 103 42.24 37.57 8.80
N TYR A 104 42.86 36.45 8.41
CA TYR A 104 44.33 36.34 8.40
C TYR A 104 45.00 37.31 7.43
N MET A 105 44.39 37.58 6.26
CA MET A 105 44.93 38.55 5.30
C MET A 105 44.90 39.97 5.85
N LEU A 106 43.83 40.35 6.56
CA LEU A 106 43.73 41.68 7.19
C LEU A 106 44.69 41.83 8.37
N GLU A 107 44.87 40.79 9.18
CA GLU A 107 45.86 40.76 10.26
C GLU A 107 47.28 40.87 9.72
N ALA A 108 47.61 40.08 8.70
CA ALA A 108 48.90 40.15 8.03
C ALA A 108 49.15 41.54 7.42
N ALA A 109 48.14 42.14 6.79
CA ALA A 109 48.27 43.48 6.23
C ALA A 109 48.58 44.55 7.29
N ASN A 110 48.07 44.37 8.51
CA ASN A 110 48.35 45.27 9.63
C ASN A 110 49.82 45.15 10.08
N GLU A 111 50.40 43.95 10.05
CA GLU A 111 51.82 43.73 10.34
C GLU A 111 52.75 44.24 9.24
N PHE A 112 52.41 44.02 7.97
CA PHE A 112 53.20 44.53 6.83
C PHE A 112 53.10 46.05 6.66
N GLY A 113 52.04 46.66 7.17
CA GLY A 113 51.75 48.07 7.06
C GLY A 113 51.11 48.45 5.71
N PRO A 114 50.12 49.38 5.72
CA PRO A 114 49.34 49.74 4.52
C PRO A 114 50.14 50.51 3.46
N GLY A 115 51.31 51.04 3.82
CA GLY A 115 52.20 51.75 2.90
C GLY A 115 52.99 50.84 1.96
N THR A 116 52.97 49.52 2.20
CA THR A 116 53.62 48.56 1.30
C THR A 116 52.64 48.09 0.22
N PRO A 117 53.10 47.85 -1.03
CA PRO A 117 52.24 47.26 -2.06
C PRO A 117 51.62 45.92 -1.65
N TYR A 118 52.36 45.14 -0.84
CA TYR A 118 51.90 43.86 -0.32
C TYR A 118 50.77 44.02 0.71
N GLY A 119 50.95 44.91 1.70
CA GLY A 119 49.93 45.21 2.70
C GLY A 119 48.64 45.78 2.07
N SER A 120 48.76 46.74 1.14
CA SER A 120 47.61 47.31 0.43
C SER A 120 46.84 46.26 -0.38
N THR A 121 47.53 45.32 -1.02
CA THR A 121 46.90 44.19 -1.74
C THR A 121 46.17 43.26 -0.77
N MET A 122 46.79 42.93 0.36
CA MET A 122 46.18 42.06 1.38
C MET A 122 44.92 42.68 2.02
N ILE A 123 44.89 44.00 2.24
CA ILE A 123 43.69 44.72 2.68
C ILE A 123 42.57 44.52 1.66
N THR A 124 42.85 44.85 0.40
CA THR A 124 41.85 44.80 -0.66
C THR A 124 41.27 43.40 -0.81
N VAL A 125 42.12 42.39 -0.97
CA VAL A 125 41.66 41.00 -1.15
C VAL A 125 41.01 40.46 0.12
N GLY A 126 41.53 40.77 1.31
CA GLY A 126 40.96 40.35 2.59
C GLY A 126 39.55 40.87 2.82
N GLU A 127 39.27 42.12 2.44
CA GLU A 127 37.91 42.70 2.51
C GLU A 127 36.93 41.97 1.59
N TYR A 128 37.32 41.71 0.32
CA TYR A 128 36.49 40.96 -0.61
C TYR A 128 36.26 39.52 -0.13
N GLN A 129 37.28 38.89 0.45
CA GLN A 129 37.17 37.53 0.99
C GLN A 129 36.19 37.47 2.18
N LYS A 130 36.21 38.48 3.06
CA LYS A 130 35.20 38.61 4.13
C LYS A 130 33.79 38.79 3.59
N ARG A 131 33.61 39.65 2.57
CA ARG A 131 32.30 39.85 1.94
C ARG A 131 31.79 38.57 1.28
N LEU A 132 32.67 37.84 0.59
CA LEU A 132 32.35 36.55 -0.03
C LEU A 132 31.89 35.53 1.01
N GLY A 133 32.64 35.38 2.11
CA GLY A 133 32.27 34.44 3.16
C GLY A 133 30.99 34.86 3.93
N GLY A 134 30.71 36.15 4.03
CA GLY A 134 29.43 36.64 4.54
C GLY A 134 28.25 36.24 3.65
N ALA A 135 28.39 36.42 2.33
CA ALA A 135 27.39 35.99 1.35
C ALA A 135 27.20 34.47 1.32
N GLU A 136 28.28 33.70 1.46
CA GLU A 136 28.24 32.24 1.56
C GLU A 136 27.44 31.80 2.80
N ARG A 137 27.70 32.40 3.97
CA ARG A 137 26.93 32.11 5.19
C ARG A 137 25.44 32.42 5.00
N GLU A 138 25.11 33.56 4.41
CA GLU A 138 23.73 33.95 4.15
C GLU A 138 23.04 32.96 3.20
N PHE A 139 23.74 32.52 2.14
CA PHE A 139 23.26 31.51 1.22
C PHE A 139 22.97 30.18 1.95
N LEU A 140 23.89 29.71 2.80
CA LEU A 140 23.71 28.46 3.56
C LEU A 140 22.48 28.54 4.48
N GLN A 141 22.37 29.61 5.27
CA GLN A 141 21.29 29.79 6.23
C GLN A 141 19.93 29.95 5.53
N THR A 142 19.88 30.78 4.49
CA THR A 142 18.64 31.05 3.76
C THR A 142 18.17 29.80 3.03
N SER A 143 19.07 29.10 2.33
CA SER A 143 18.72 27.85 1.63
C SER A 143 18.23 26.77 2.60
N ALA A 144 18.81 26.66 3.79
CA ALA A 144 18.31 25.74 4.80
C ALA A 144 16.89 26.11 5.26
N ALA A 145 16.67 27.37 5.66
CA ALA A 145 15.42 27.80 6.28
C ALA A 145 14.26 27.96 5.29
N THR A 146 14.49 28.54 4.11
CA THR A 146 13.41 28.90 3.17
C THR A 146 13.19 27.85 2.08
N PHE A 147 14.16 26.97 1.85
CA PHE A 147 14.08 25.96 0.80
C PHE A 147 14.05 24.53 1.36
N LEU A 148 15.03 24.10 2.16
CA LEU A 148 15.06 22.73 2.68
C LEU A 148 13.92 22.44 3.67
N THR A 149 13.68 23.34 4.63
CA THR A 149 12.67 23.11 5.69
C THR A 149 11.25 22.90 5.13
N PRO A 150 10.72 23.75 4.22
CA PRO A 150 9.40 23.50 3.63
C PRO A 150 9.31 22.19 2.85
N LEU A 151 10.35 21.82 2.11
CA LEU A 151 10.37 20.56 1.35
C LEU A 151 10.37 19.34 2.28
N ARG A 152 11.11 19.39 3.39
CA ARG A 152 11.07 18.34 4.43
C ARG A 152 9.68 18.23 5.06
N ASN A 153 9.08 19.37 5.41
CA ASN A 153 7.74 19.39 6.00
C ASN A 153 6.68 18.82 5.04
N PHE A 154 6.77 19.14 3.75
CA PHE A 154 5.90 18.55 2.73
C PHE A 154 6.06 17.02 2.65
N LEU A 155 7.30 16.51 2.62
CA LEU A 155 7.56 15.06 2.54
C LEU A 155 7.17 14.30 3.82
N GLU A 156 7.44 14.87 4.99
CA GLU A 156 7.18 14.25 6.30
C GLU A 156 5.71 14.38 6.75
N GLY A 157 5.02 15.40 6.25
CA GLY A 157 3.62 15.73 6.57
C GLY A 157 2.67 15.39 5.43
N ASP A 158 2.52 16.33 4.49
CA ASP A 158 1.49 16.29 3.44
C ASP A 158 1.58 15.03 2.57
N TRP A 159 2.80 14.66 2.13
CA TRP A 159 2.98 13.47 1.29
C TRP A 159 2.61 12.18 2.03
N ARG A 160 2.86 12.09 3.35
CA ARG A 160 2.42 10.92 4.13
C ARG A 160 0.90 10.81 4.14
N THR A 161 0.20 11.93 4.22
CA THR A 161 -1.27 11.96 4.14
C THR A 161 -1.74 11.56 2.74
N ILE A 162 -1.18 12.14 1.68
CA ILE A 162 -1.49 11.78 0.28
C ILE A 162 -1.29 10.28 0.05
N SER A 163 -0.19 9.71 0.56
CA SER A 163 0.11 8.29 0.43
C SER A 163 -0.90 7.40 1.16
N LYS A 164 -1.34 7.80 2.36
CA LYS A 164 -2.39 7.10 3.12
C LYS A 164 -3.72 7.12 2.39
N GLU A 165 -4.16 8.28 1.91
CA GLU A 165 -5.43 8.43 1.20
C GLU A 165 -5.42 7.65 -0.13
N ARG A 166 -4.31 7.67 -0.87
CA ARG A 166 -4.15 6.84 -2.08
C ARG A 166 -4.30 5.36 -1.78
N ARG A 167 -3.68 4.88 -0.69
CA ARG A 167 -3.82 3.48 -0.27
C ARG A 167 -5.25 3.15 0.13
N LEU A 168 -5.93 4.06 0.81
CA LEU A 168 -7.34 3.90 1.17
C LEU A 168 -8.22 3.81 -0.07
N LEU A 169 -8.00 4.68 -1.05
CA LEU A 169 -8.72 4.68 -2.32
C LEU A 169 -8.55 3.35 -3.08
N GLU A 170 -7.32 2.85 -3.18
CA GLU A 170 -7.04 1.54 -3.80
C GLU A 170 -7.76 0.41 -3.08
N ASN A 171 -7.74 0.41 -1.74
CA ASN A 171 -8.46 -0.57 -0.94
C ASN A 171 -9.98 -0.52 -1.20
N ARG A 172 -10.56 0.68 -1.28
CA ARG A 172 -12.00 0.88 -1.56
C ARG A 172 -12.38 0.47 -2.97
N ARG A 173 -11.50 0.67 -3.97
CA ARG A 173 -11.69 0.14 -5.32
C ARG A 173 -11.81 -1.37 -5.29
N LEU A 174 -10.87 -2.06 -4.63
CA LEU A 174 -10.86 -3.51 -4.53
C LEU A 174 -12.12 -4.03 -3.80
N ASP A 175 -12.53 -3.38 -2.70
CA ASP A 175 -13.75 -3.74 -1.97
C ASP A 175 -15.00 -3.59 -2.87
N LEU A 176 -15.07 -2.53 -3.68
CA LEU A 176 -16.15 -2.30 -4.64
C LEU A 176 -16.19 -3.38 -5.72
N ASP A 177 -15.05 -3.77 -6.28
CA ASP A 177 -14.96 -4.79 -7.33
C ASP A 177 -15.41 -6.17 -6.81
N ILE A 178 -15.02 -6.53 -5.58
CA ILE A 178 -15.52 -7.73 -4.89
C ILE A 178 -17.04 -7.67 -4.73
N CYS A 179 -17.60 -6.55 -4.30
CA CYS A 179 -19.05 -6.40 -4.13
C CYS A 179 -19.80 -6.50 -5.47
N LYS A 180 -19.31 -5.85 -6.52
CA LYS A 180 -19.86 -5.95 -7.88
C LYS A 180 -19.86 -7.39 -8.38
N ALA A 181 -18.75 -8.11 -8.21
CA ALA A 181 -18.65 -9.51 -8.59
C ALA A 181 -19.63 -10.40 -7.81
N ARG A 182 -19.78 -10.18 -6.50
CA ARG A 182 -20.77 -10.90 -5.67
C ARG A 182 -22.20 -10.65 -6.14
N VAL A 183 -22.56 -9.41 -6.44
CA VAL A 183 -23.90 -9.06 -6.96
C VAL A 183 -24.14 -9.70 -8.33
N LYS A 184 -23.15 -9.68 -9.23
CA LYS A 184 -23.25 -10.34 -10.55
C LYS A 184 -23.49 -11.85 -10.40
N LYS A 185 -22.75 -12.51 -9.50
CA LYS A 185 -22.94 -13.95 -9.19
C LYS A 185 -24.32 -14.24 -8.58
N ALA A 186 -24.79 -13.40 -7.64
CA ALA A 186 -26.11 -13.56 -7.03
C ALA A 186 -27.25 -13.43 -8.06
N LYS A 187 -27.21 -12.42 -8.93
CA LYS A 187 -28.19 -12.25 -10.01
C LYS A 187 -28.19 -13.41 -11.01
N GLN A 188 -27.00 -13.96 -11.32
CA GLN A 188 -26.90 -15.16 -12.17
C GLN A 188 -27.48 -16.40 -11.49
N ALA A 189 -27.33 -16.53 -10.17
CA ALA A 189 -27.93 -17.63 -9.40
C ALA A 189 -29.46 -17.51 -9.34
N GLU A 190 -30.00 -16.30 -9.12
CA GLU A 190 -31.45 -16.03 -9.18
C GLU A 190 -32.02 -16.28 -10.58
N ALA A 191 -31.35 -15.84 -11.65
CA ALA A 191 -31.80 -16.09 -13.01
C ALA A 191 -31.80 -17.60 -13.36
N LYS A 192 -30.85 -18.37 -12.84
CA LYS A 192 -30.82 -19.84 -12.97
C LYS A 192 -31.91 -20.52 -12.14
N ALA A 193 -32.19 -20.02 -10.94
CA ALA A 193 -33.26 -20.53 -10.08
C ALA A 193 -34.65 -20.23 -10.66
N ALA A 194 -34.85 -19.05 -11.25
CA ALA A 194 -36.10 -18.66 -11.93
C ALA A 194 -36.34 -19.40 -13.27
N ALA A 195 -35.29 -19.96 -13.86
CA ALA A 195 -35.36 -20.77 -15.08
C ALA A 195 -35.51 -22.28 -14.79
N ALA A 196 -35.51 -22.71 -13.52
CA ALA A 196 -35.83 -24.09 -13.14
C ALA A 196 -37.35 -24.29 -13.22
N PRO A 197 -37.86 -25.31 -13.93
CA PRO A 197 -39.31 -25.53 -14.04
C PRO A 197 -39.91 -25.91 -12.69
N ASP A 198 -41.05 -25.31 -12.36
CA ASP A 198 -41.87 -25.62 -11.20
C ASP A 198 -42.34 -27.08 -11.31
N PHE A 199 -41.72 -27.99 -10.54
CA PHE A 199 -42.18 -29.37 -10.43
C PHE A 199 -43.44 -29.37 -9.54
N GLN A 200 -44.56 -28.95 -10.12
CA GLN A 200 -45.88 -29.24 -9.58
C GLN A 200 -46.15 -30.73 -9.79
N GLU A 201 -45.88 -31.52 -8.77
CA GLU A 201 -46.37 -32.89 -8.65
C GLU A 201 -47.90 -32.83 -8.46
N THR A 202 -48.60 -32.66 -9.58
CA THR A 202 -50.06 -32.72 -9.65
C THR A 202 -50.50 -34.13 -9.29
N ARG A 203 -51.00 -34.28 -8.06
CA ARG A 203 -51.76 -35.46 -7.60
C ARG A 203 -52.89 -35.75 -8.61
N PRO A 204 -52.92 -36.91 -9.31
CA PRO A 204 -54.08 -37.24 -10.11
C PRO A 204 -55.20 -37.75 -9.20
N ARG A 205 -56.28 -36.96 -9.10
CA ARG A 205 -57.54 -37.33 -8.44
C ARG A 205 -58.42 -38.06 -9.46
N ASN A 206 -58.77 -39.30 -9.11
CA ASN A 206 -59.63 -40.29 -9.77
C ASN A 206 -60.72 -39.79 -10.74
N TYR A 207 -60.90 -40.55 -11.84
CA TYR A 207 -62.22 -40.87 -12.40
C TYR A 207 -62.38 -42.40 -12.50
N VAL A 208 -63.63 -42.84 -12.40
CA VAL A 208 -64.07 -44.12 -11.82
C VAL A 208 -64.82 -44.96 -12.89
N LEU A 209 -64.80 -46.30 -12.72
CA LEU A 209 -65.88 -47.30 -13.00
C LEU A 209 -65.80 -48.28 -14.20
N SER A 210 -66.24 -49.50 -13.84
CA SER A 210 -66.66 -50.70 -14.61
C SER A 210 -65.53 -51.66 -15.00
N ALA A 211 -65.59 -52.99 -14.78
CA ALA A 211 -66.69 -53.87 -14.39
C ALA A 211 -66.15 -55.09 -13.61
N SER A 212 -67.00 -55.57 -12.71
CA SER A 212 -66.90 -56.82 -11.93
C SER A 212 -67.06 -58.08 -12.80
N ALA A 213 -66.26 -59.13 -12.55
CA ALA A 213 -66.69 -60.54 -12.62
C ALA A 213 -65.60 -61.52 -12.13
N SER A 214 -65.79 -62.02 -10.91
CA SER A 214 -65.71 -63.42 -10.48
C SER A 214 -64.58 -64.37 -10.97
N ALA A 215 -63.76 -64.75 -9.98
CA ALA A 215 -63.54 -66.13 -9.51
C ALA A 215 -62.79 -67.19 -10.35
N VAL A 216 -62.01 -67.99 -9.60
CA VAL A 216 -61.74 -69.45 -9.75
C VAL A 216 -60.29 -69.88 -10.07
N ARG A 217 -59.68 -70.53 -9.06
CA ARG A 217 -58.70 -71.64 -9.02
C ARG A 217 -57.25 -71.50 -9.54
N VAL A 218 -56.35 -71.56 -8.56
CA VAL A 218 -55.13 -72.42 -8.47
C VAL A 218 -55.53 -73.90 -8.74
N PRO A 219 -54.74 -74.78 -9.41
CA PRO A 219 -53.39 -75.25 -9.02
C PRO A 219 -52.48 -75.62 -10.23
N SER A 220 -51.24 -76.13 -10.19
CA SER A 220 -50.14 -76.34 -9.25
C SER A 220 -48.99 -76.98 -10.07
N LYS A 221 -47.74 -76.78 -9.62
CA LYS A 221 -46.59 -77.72 -9.68
C LYS A 221 -46.06 -78.15 -11.07
N THR A 222 -44.74 -78.00 -11.27
CA THR A 222 -43.70 -79.04 -11.11
C THR A 222 -42.37 -78.46 -11.62
N ASN A 223 -41.39 -78.30 -10.75
CA ASN A 223 -40.22 -79.18 -10.52
C ASN A 223 -39.06 -78.97 -11.51
N GLY A 224 -37.87 -78.81 -10.92
CA GLY A 224 -36.59 -79.07 -11.57
C GLY A 224 -35.57 -77.97 -11.25
N THR A 225 -34.85 -78.02 -10.11
CA THR A 225 -33.50 -78.62 -9.97
C THR A 225 -32.46 -77.92 -10.87
N LEU A 226 -31.25 -77.53 -10.46
CA LEU A 226 -30.40 -77.86 -9.31
C LEU A 226 -29.09 -77.01 -9.45
N PHE A 227 -28.38 -76.75 -8.33
CA PHE A 227 -26.96 -76.28 -8.20
C PHE A 227 -26.60 -74.90 -8.77
N ARG A 228 -26.16 -73.87 -8.01
CA ARG A 228 -25.21 -73.72 -6.87
C ARG A 228 -23.78 -74.19 -7.13
N ALA A 229 -22.88 -73.24 -7.33
CA ALA A 229 -21.52 -73.17 -6.76
C ALA A 229 -20.98 -71.74 -7.05
N HIS A 230 -20.79 -70.89 -6.03
CA HIS A 230 -19.52 -70.70 -5.29
C HIS A 230 -18.45 -70.00 -6.15
N THR A 231 -17.67 -68.99 -5.75
CA THR A 231 -17.52 -68.12 -4.56
C THR A 231 -16.33 -67.19 -4.89
N GLY A 232 -16.20 -66.05 -4.21
CA GLY A 232 -14.94 -65.31 -4.07
C GLY A 232 -15.14 -63.80 -4.21
N SER A 233 -15.48 -63.06 -3.14
CA SER A 233 -14.61 -62.51 -2.07
C SER A 233 -13.59 -61.50 -2.57
N TYR A 234 -13.83 -60.21 -2.34
CA TYR A 234 -13.37 -59.35 -1.21
C TYR A 234 -11.99 -58.72 -1.49
N ILE A 235 -11.92 -57.40 -1.72
CA ILE A 235 -11.72 -56.31 -0.73
C ILE A 235 -10.38 -56.43 0.01
N THR A 236 -9.52 -55.41 -0.11
CA THR A 236 -9.01 -54.51 0.97
C THR A 236 -7.94 -53.57 0.40
N GLU A 237 -8.15 -52.25 0.50
CA GLU A 237 -7.59 -51.32 1.50
C GLU A 237 -6.07 -51.15 1.46
N GLN A 238 -5.61 -49.92 1.24
CA GLN A 238 -4.53 -49.33 2.03
C GLN A 238 -4.82 -47.85 2.30
N TRP A 239 -4.88 -47.53 3.59
CA TRP A 239 -4.57 -46.22 4.14
C TRP A 239 -3.07 -45.96 4.06
#